data_AF-A0A9R1PL96-F1
#
_entry.id   AF-A0A9R1PL96-F1
#
_cell.length_a   1.000
_cell.length_b   1.000
_cell.length_c   1.000
_cell.angle_alpha   90.00
_cell.angle_beta   90.00
_cell.angle_gamma   90.00
#
_symmetry.space_group_name_H-M   'P 1'
#
loop_
_entity.id
_entity.type
_entity.pdbx_description
1 polymer ?
#
loop_
_entity_poly.entity_id
_entity_poly.type
_entity_poly.pdbx_seq_one_letter_code
_entity_poly.pdbx_strand_id
1 'polypeptide(L)'
;MAGNMLANYVQVYVMLPLDVVSVDNKFEKGDEIRAQLKKLTEAGVDGVMIDVWWGLVEGKGPKAYDWSAYKQVFDLVHEAGLKLQAIMSFHQCGGNVGDVVNIPIPQWVRDVGATDPDIFYTNRGGTRNIEYLTLGVDDQPLFHGRTAVQMYADYMTSFRENMKKFLDAGTIVDIEVGLGPAGEMRYPSYPQSQGWVFPGIGEMISTWKQTSKQQRQRLAILSGNCLTMLESTTTLPRKPNSSRTTEHTSPRRGSFSCHGTPTN
;
A
#
# COMPACT_ATOMS: atom_id res chain seq x y z
N MET A 1 -30.23 -34.73 9.27
CA MET A 1 -30.14 -33.27 9.06
C MET A 1 -28.99 -33.00 8.10
N ALA A 2 -29.28 -32.89 6.80
CA ALA A 2 -28.31 -32.30 5.87
C ALA A 2 -28.47 -30.78 6.04
N GLY A 3 -27.62 -30.18 6.90
CA GLY A 3 -27.58 -28.72 7.03
C GLY A 3 -27.33 -28.10 5.66
N ASN A 4 -27.90 -26.90 5.43
CA ASN A 4 -27.78 -26.18 4.16
C ASN A 4 -26.29 -26.01 3.80
N MET A 5 -25.76 -26.89 2.94
CA MET A 5 -24.31 -26.97 2.64
C MET A 5 -23.76 -25.68 2.05
N LEU A 6 -24.64 -24.82 1.50
CA LEU A 6 -24.32 -23.48 1.02
C LEU A 6 -23.80 -22.56 2.13
N ALA A 7 -24.16 -22.79 3.39
CA ALA A 7 -23.71 -21.96 4.52
C ALA A 7 -22.21 -22.15 4.85
N ASN A 8 -21.60 -23.26 4.40
CA ASN A 8 -20.17 -23.54 4.60
C ASN A 8 -19.33 -23.16 3.38
N TYR A 9 -19.96 -22.64 2.31
CA TYR A 9 -19.24 -22.28 1.09
C TYR A 9 -18.31 -21.09 1.33
N VAL A 10 -17.05 -21.25 0.94
CA VAL A 10 -16.04 -20.19 0.99
C VAL A 10 -15.67 -19.84 -0.44
N GLN A 11 -15.87 -18.57 -0.80
CA GLN A 11 -15.60 -18.10 -2.15
C GLN A 11 -14.08 -18.11 -2.42
N VAL A 12 -13.70 -18.51 -3.63
CA VAL A 12 -12.31 -18.53 -4.08
C VAL A 12 -12.12 -17.48 -5.17
N TYR A 13 -11.12 -16.62 -4.97
CA TYR A 13 -10.72 -15.58 -5.91
C TYR A 13 -9.28 -15.81 -6.37
N VAL A 14 -8.96 -15.38 -7.58
CA VAL A 14 -7.61 -15.46 -8.16
C VAL A 14 -7.12 -14.07 -8.53
N MET A 15 -5.92 -13.69 -8.07
CA MET A 15 -5.29 -12.44 -8.49
C MET A 15 -4.90 -12.52 -9.97
N LEU A 16 -5.28 -11.50 -10.74
CA LEU A 16 -4.82 -11.34 -12.11
C LEU A 16 -3.31 -11.03 -12.13
N PRO A 17 -2.62 -11.29 -13.26
CA PRO A 17 -1.22 -10.90 -13.41
C PRO A 17 -1.02 -9.41 -13.13
N LEU A 18 0.09 -9.06 -12.47
CA LEU A 18 0.45 -7.67 -12.14
C LEU A 18 0.52 -6.77 -13.39
N ASP A 19 0.75 -7.36 -14.56
CA ASP A 19 0.90 -6.70 -15.86
C ASP A 19 -0.30 -6.88 -16.79
N VAL A 20 -1.47 -7.26 -16.25
CA VAL A 20 -2.71 -7.38 -17.03
C VAL A 20 -3.04 -6.07 -17.76
N VAL A 21 -2.74 -4.93 -17.13
CA VAL A 21 -2.63 -3.62 -17.79
C VAL A 21 -1.13 -3.28 -17.87
N SER A 22 -0.66 -2.89 -19.06
CA SER A 22 0.75 -2.59 -19.29
C SER A 22 1.19 -1.29 -18.60
N VAL A 23 2.51 -1.08 -18.52
CA VAL A 23 3.12 0.14 -17.95
C VAL A 23 2.73 1.42 -18.67
N ASP A 24 2.23 1.31 -19.92
CA ASP A 24 1.74 2.44 -20.73
C ASP A 24 0.22 2.65 -20.61
N ASN A 25 -0.41 2.02 -19.61
CA ASN A 25 -1.87 2.01 -19.40
C ASN A 25 -2.62 1.49 -20.65
N LYS A 26 -2.15 0.37 -21.20
CA LYS A 26 -2.78 -0.34 -22.32
C LYS A 26 -3.20 -1.75 -21.92
N PHE A 27 -4.28 -2.21 -22.53
CA PHE A 27 -4.72 -3.59 -22.39
C PHE A 27 -4.39 -4.35 -23.68
N GLU A 28 -3.30 -5.13 -23.65
CA GLU A 28 -2.72 -5.75 -24.84
C GLU A 28 -2.93 -7.27 -24.90
N LYS A 29 -3.17 -7.91 -23.74
CA LYS A 29 -3.26 -9.36 -23.60
C LYS A 29 -4.69 -9.90 -23.63
N GLY A 30 -5.57 -9.28 -24.42
CA GLY A 30 -7.01 -9.56 -24.44
C GLY A 30 -7.37 -11.03 -24.61
N ASP A 31 -6.84 -11.67 -25.66
CA ASP A 31 -7.15 -13.07 -25.98
C ASP A 31 -6.56 -14.06 -24.95
N GLU A 32 -5.35 -13.76 -24.46
CA GLU A 32 -4.69 -14.57 -23.44
C GLU A 32 -5.48 -14.54 -22.13
N ILE A 33 -5.84 -13.34 -21.64
CA ILE A 33 -6.62 -13.17 -20.41
C ILE A 33 -8.00 -13.81 -20.58
N ARG A 34 -8.66 -13.65 -21.73
CA ARG A 34 -9.95 -14.31 -22.00
C ARG A 34 -9.84 -15.84 -21.89
N ALA A 35 -8.78 -16.43 -22.43
CA ALA A 35 -8.55 -17.87 -22.34
C ALA A 35 -8.28 -18.33 -20.90
N GLN A 36 -7.52 -17.55 -20.12
CA GLN A 36 -7.25 -17.82 -18.71
C GLN A 36 -8.53 -17.71 -17.85
N LEU A 37 -9.31 -16.64 -18.01
CA LEU A 37 -10.59 -16.46 -17.30
C LEU A 37 -11.55 -17.61 -17.58
N LYS A 38 -11.63 -18.09 -18.83
CA LYS A 38 -12.44 -19.27 -19.17
C LYS A 38 -12.04 -20.50 -18.35
N LYS A 39 -10.74 -20.73 -18.16
CA LYS A 39 -10.26 -21.85 -17.33
C LYS A 39 -10.59 -21.68 -15.86
N LEU A 40 -10.58 -20.45 -15.33
CA LEU A 40 -11.02 -20.17 -13.97
C LEU A 40 -12.51 -20.44 -13.78
N THR A 41 -13.35 -20.01 -14.73
CA THR A 41 -14.78 -20.31 -14.73
C THR A 41 -15.05 -21.82 -14.80
N GLU A 42 -14.33 -22.56 -15.67
CA GLU A 42 -14.43 -24.03 -15.75
C GLU A 42 -14.04 -24.72 -14.43
N ALA A 43 -13.14 -24.12 -13.65
CA ALA A 43 -12.72 -24.61 -12.33
C ALA A 43 -13.68 -24.23 -11.18
N GLY A 44 -14.70 -23.41 -11.44
CA GLY A 44 -15.68 -22.97 -10.44
C GLY A 44 -15.17 -21.87 -9.50
N VAL A 45 -14.21 -21.06 -9.95
CA VAL A 45 -13.74 -19.85 -9.24
C VAL A 45 -14.86 -18.81 -9.19
N ASP A 46 -15.04 -18.11 -8.07
CA ASP A 46 -16.09 -17.10 -7.88
C ASP A 46 -15.79 -15.77 -8.56
N GLY A 47 -14.50 -15.42 -8.62
CA GLY A 47 -14.07 -14.14 -9.15
C GLY A 47 -12.57 -13.97 -9.23
N VAL A 48 -12.17 -12.76 -9.61
CA VAL A 48 -10.77 -12.36 -9.69
C VAL A 48 -10.52 -11.09 -8.89
N MET A 49 -9.25 -10.86 -8.56
CA MET A 49 -8.79 -9.65 -7.89
C MET A 49 -7.78 -8.92 -8.78
N ILE A 50 -7.82 -7.59 -8.80
CA ILE A 50 -6.95 -6.76 -9.63
C ILE A 50 -6.47 -5.51 -8.91
N ASP A 51 -5.19 -5.19 -9.09
CA ASP A 51 -4.61 -3.88 -8.74
C ASP A 51 -5.05 -2.79 -9.73
N VAL A 52 -5.66 -1.74 -9.19
CA VAL A 52 -6.02 -0.53 -9.92
C VAL A 52 -4.97 0.54 -9.62
N TRP A 53 -3.89 0.52 -10.41
CA TRP A 53 -2.68 1.28 -10.18
C TRP A 53 -2.91 2.79 -10.32
N TRP A 54 -2.63 3.52 -9.23
CA TRP A 54 -2.70 4.97 -9.24
C TRP A 54 -1.77 5.59 -10.30
N GLY A 55 -0.55 5.06 -10.42
CA GLY A 55 0.47 5.50 -11.37
C GLY A 55 0.06 5.42 -12.84
N LEU A 56 -0.77 4.44 -13.20
CA LEU A 56 -1.26 4.28 -14.58
C LEU A 56 -2.43 5.22 -14.87
N VAL A 57 -3.40 5.27 -13.95
CA VAL A 57 -4.67 5.95 -14.18
C VAL A 57 -4.53 7.47 -14.06
N GLU A 58 -3.85 7.98 -13.04
CA GLU A 58 -3.64 9.43 -12.84
C GLU A 58 -2.20 9.85 -13.21
N GLY A 59 -1.54 9.09 -14.08
CA GLY A 59 -0.13 9.30 -14.43
C GLY A 59 0.13 10.62 -15.17
N LYS A 60 -0.80 11.07 -16.03
CA LYS A 60 -0.64 12.24 -16.90
C LYS A 60 -0.68 13.59 -16.15
N GLY A 61 -1.20 13.62 -14.93
CA GLY A 61 -1.30 14.83 -14.13
C GLY A 61 -2.49 14.82 -13.16
N PRO A 62 -2.58 15.85 -12.28
CA PRO A 62 -3.66 15.96 -11.31
C PRO A 62 -5.05 15.88 -11.96
N LYS A 63 -5.89 14.94 -11.49
CA LYS A 63 -7.26 14.69 -11.97
C LYS A 63 -7.38 14.27 -13.45
N ALA A 64 -6.26 13.96 -14.12
CA ALA A 64 -6.25 13.49 -15.51
C ALA A 64 -6.37 11.96 -15.55
N TYR A 65 -7.55 11.44 -15.15
CA TYR A 65 -7.80 10.00 -15.04
C TYR A 65 -8.03 9.33 -16.40
N ASP A 66 -7.28 8.26 -16.68
CA ASP A 66 -7.46 7.40 -17.86
C ASP A 66 -7.83 5.98 -17.45
N TRP A 67 -9.14 5.69 -17.48
CA TRP A 67 -9.73 4.41 -17.09
C TRP A 67 -9.86 3.42 -18.26
N SER A 68 -9.33 3.76 -19.44
CA SER A 68 -9.66 3.05 -20.69
C SER A 68 -9.23 1.58 -20.70
N ALA A 69 -8.02 1.26 -20.24
CA ALA A 69 -7.55 -0.12 -20.16
C ALA A 69 -8.31 -0.94 -19.10
N TYR A 70 -8.50 -0.38 -17.91
CA TYR A 70 -9.25 -1.03 -16.83
C TYR A 70 -10.70 -1.34 -17.22
N LYS A 71 -11.39 -0.45 -17.95
CA LYS A 71 -12.73 -0.73 -18.47
C LYS A 71 -12.75 -1.96 -19.38
N GLN A 72 -11.76 -2.11 -20.25
CA GLN A 72 -11.65 -3.28 -21.15
C GLN A 72 -11.41 -4.58 -20.37
N VAL A 73 -10.55 -4.56 -19.35
CA VAL A 73 -10.33 -5.73 -18.47
C VAL A 73 -11.62 -6.09 -17.72
N PHE A 74 -12.32 -5.09 -17.18
CA PHE A 74 -13.54 -5.33 -16.39
C PHE A 74 -14.69 -5.81 -17.27
N ASP A 75 -14.75 -5.37 -18.54
CA ASP A 75 -15.66 -5.92 -19.53
C ASP A 75 -15.40 -7.42 -19.77
N LEU A 76 -14.14 -7.85 -19.90
CA LEU A 76 -13.82 -9.29 -20.02
C LEU A 76 -14.22 -10.09 -18.78
N VAL A 77 -13.96 -9.57 -17.58
CA VAL A 77 -14.32 -10.24 -16.33
C VAL A 77 -15.84 -10.36 -16.20
N HIS A 78 -16.57 -9.29 -16.53
CA HIS A 78 -18.03 -9.30 -16.53
C HIS A 78 -18.60 -10.28 -17.57
N GLU A 79 -18.08 -10.29 -18.80
CA GLU A 79 -18.46 -11.23 -19.86
C GLU A 79 -18.22 -12.70 -19.46
N ALA A 80 -17.17 -12.96 -18.67
CA ALA A 80 -16.86 -14.29 -18.15
C ALA A 80 -17.78 -14.73 -17.00
N GLY A 81 -18.66 -13.86 -16.51
CA GLY A 81 -19.56 -14.13 -15.39
C GLY A 81 -18.86 -14.22 -14.03
N LEU A 82 -17.64 -13.67 -13.91
CA LEU A 82 -16.83 -13.68 -12.70
C LEU A 82 -17.06 -12.40 -11.89
N LYS A 83 -16.98 -12.52 -10.56
CA LYS A 83 -16.92 -11.34 -9.68
C LYS A 83 -15.53 -10.69 -9.74
N LEU A 84 -15.46 -9.45 -9.29
CA LEU A 84 -14.26 -8.63 -9.30
C LEU A 84 -14.04 -7.96 -7.94
N GLN A 85 -12.85 -8.12 -7.39
CA GLN A 85 -12.34 -7.35 -6.27
C GLN A 85 -11.30 -6.36 -6.80
N ALA A 86 -11.50 -5.06 -6.54
CA ALA A 86 -10.61 -4.01 -7.05
C ALA A 86 -9.81 -3.40 -5.91
N ILE A 87 -8.48 -3.44 -6.03
CA ILE A 87 -7.57 -2.81 -5.07
C ILE A 87 -7.29 -1.38 -5.53
N MET A 88 -7.53 -0.39 -4.67
CA MET A 88 -7.13 1.00 -4.90
C MET A 88 -5.64 1.13 -4.60
N SER A 89 -4.81 0.82 -5.58
CA SER A 89 -3.37 0.63 -5.42
C SER A 89 -2.63 1.97 -5.48
N PHE A 90 -2.69 2.71 -4.36
CA PHE A 90 -2.00 3.98 -4.14
C PHE A 90 -0.48 3.85 -3.87
N HIS A 91 0.10 2.73 -4.27
CA HIS A 91 1.49 2.36 -4.03
C HIS A 91 2.17 1.92 -5.33
N GLN A 92 3.49 1.84 -5.30
CA GLN A 92 4.30 1.31 -6.41
C GLN A 92 4.19 -0.23 -6.50
N CYS A 93 4.00 -0.76 -7.70
CA CYS A 93 4.32 -2.14 -8.05
C CYS A 93 5.82 -2.21 -8.37
N GLY A 94 6.57 -3.14 -7.77
CA GLY A 94 8.02 -3.23 -7.97
C GLY A 94 8.80 -2.91 -6.72
N GLY A 95 9.81 -3.74 -6.41
CA GLY A 95 10.71 -3.57 -5.27
C GLY A 95 10.50 -4.59 -4.14
N ASN A 96 9.49 -5.45 -4.25
CA ASN A 96 9.22 -6.57 -3.35
C ASN A 96 9.42 -7.93 -4.05
N VAL A 97 9.40 -9.03 -3.28
CA VAL A 97 9.53 -10.40 -3.82
C VAL A 97 8.36 -10.69 -4.75
N GLY A 98 8.67 -11.09 -5.99
CA GLY A 98 7.65 -11.50 -6.96
C GLY A 98 7.20 -10.40 -7.92
N ASP A 99 7.62 -9.15 -7.71
CA ASP A 99 7.31 -8.06 -8.62
C ASP A 99 8.15 -8.18 -9.90
N VAL A 100 7.54 -8.64 -10.98
CA VAL A 100 8.17 -8.69 -12.32
C VAL A 100 7.97 -7.41 -13.12
N VAL A 101 7.14 -6.48 -12.60
CA VAL A 101 6.74 -5.23 -13.24
C VAL A 101 6.97 -4.06 -12.31
N ASN A 102 7.38 -2.92 -12.89
CA ASN A 102 7.67 -1.69 -12.16
C ASN A 102 6.69 -0.59 -12.59
N ILE A 103 5.70 -0.31 -11.74
CA ILE A 103 4.72 0.76 -11.92
C ILE A 103 4.83 1.70 -10.72
N PRO A 104 5.53 2.84 -10.84
CA PRO A 104 5.65 3.80 -9.75
C PRO A 104 4.32 4.53 -9.49
N ILE A 105 4.20 5.20 -8.35
CA ILE A 105 3.16 6.23 -8.14
C ILE A 105 3.30 7.36 -9.18
N PRO A 106 2.28 8.20 -9.43
CA PRO A 106 2.30 9.18 -10.52
C PRO A 106 3.55 10.07 -10.51
N GLN A 107 4.11 10.31 -11.68
CA GLN A 107 5.37 11.06 -11.80
C GLN A 107 5.26 12.47 -11.22
N TRP A 108 4.15 13.17 -11.46
CA TRP A 108 3.90 14.51 -10.92
C TRP A 108 3.88 14.56 -9.38
N VAL A 109 3.54 13.45 -8.71
CA VAL A 109 3.65 13.32 -7.24
C VAL A 109 5.10 13.13 -6.82
N ARG A 110 5.86 12.33 -7.57
CA ARG A 110 7.29 12.11 -7.33
C ARG A 110 8.11 13.38 -7.54
N ASP A 111 7.69 14.23 -8.47
CA ASP A 111 8.31 15.54 -8.72
C ASP A 111 8.16 16.48 -7.51
N VAL A 112 7.03 16.43 -6.78
CA VAL A 112 6.91 17.11 -5.47
C VAL A 112 7.97 16.58 -4.51
N GLY A 113 8.17 15.26 -4.48
CA GLY A 113 9.17 14.61 -3.64
C GLY A 113 10.63 14.95 -3.97
N ALA A 114 10.91 15.42 -5.19
CA ALA A 114 12.23 15.93 -5.55
C ALA A 114 12.53 17.27 -4.84
N THR A 115 11.48 18.06 -4.54
CA THR A 115 11.59 19.34 -3.81
C THR A 115 11.36 19.18 -2.31
N ASP A 116 10.45 18.31 -1.89
CA ASP A 116 10.13 17.99 -0.51
C ASP A 116 10.25 16.46 -0.29
N PRO A 117 11.45 15.94 -0.01
CA PRO A 117 11.65 14.50 0.19
C PRO A 117 10.97 13.96 1.45
N ASP A 118 10.44 14.81 2.32
CA ASP A 118 9.72 14.41 3.53
C ASP A 118 8.28 13.95 3.24
N ILE A 119 7.82 13.99 1.98
CA ILE A 119 6.59 13.32 1.55
C ILE A 119 6.71 11.79 1.58
N PHE A 120 7.93 11.25 1.70
CA PHE A 120 8.20 9.81 1.70
C PHE A 120 8.57 9.29 3.08
N TYR A 121 8.20 8.04 3.34
CA TYR A 121 8.67 7.32 4.51
C TYR A 121 10.19 7.24 4.54
N THR A 122 10.78 7.47 5.71
CA THR A 122 12.23 7.63 5.82
C THR A 122 12.78 6.88 7.01
N ASN A 123 13.79 6.05 6.75
CA ASN A 123 14.48 5.29 7.79
C ASN A 123 15.43 6.20 8.60
N ARG A 124 16.06 5.65 9.62
CA ARG A 124 17.02 6.39 10.45
C ARG A 124 18.25 6.89 9.66
N GLY A 125 18.67 6.14 8.65
CA GLY A 125 19.79 6.50 7.77
C GLY A 125 19.47 7.63 6.78
N GLY A 126 18.24 8.15 6.78
CA GLY A 126 17.81 9.18 5.84
C GLY A 126 17.40 8.64 4.46
N THR A 127 17.37 7.31 4.27
CA THR A 127 16.91 6.70 3.02
C THR A 127 15.41 6.86 2.88
N ARG A 128 14.98 7.38 1.72
CA ARG A 128 13.58 7.59 1.37
C ARG A 128 13.01 6.34 0.69
N ASN A 129 11.86 5.85 1.16
CA ASN A 129 11.09 4.83 0.46
C ASN A 129 10.05 5.53 -0.43
N ILE A 130 10.21 5.39 -1.74
CA ILE A 130 9.41 6.09 -2.76
C ILE A 130 8.15 5.34 -3.19
N GLU A 131 7.86 4.18 -2.57
CA GLU A 131 6.75 3.32 -2.98
C GLU A 131 5.39 3.88 -2.55
N TYR A 132 5.35 4.71 -1.50
CA TYR A 132 4.11 5.23 -0.91
C TYR A 132 4.35 6.57 -0.20
N LEU A 133 3.32 7.41 -0.13
CA LEU A 133 3.36 8.70 0.59
C LEU A 133 3.29 8.48 2.10
N THR A 134 4.08 9.20 2.87
CA THR A 134 4.04 9.06 4.33
C THR A 134 2.71 9.54 4.91
N LEU A 135 2.16 8.84 5.91
CA LEU A 135 0.97 9.32 6.63
C LEU A 135 1.13 10.74 7.22
N GLY A 136 2.37 11.20 7.39
CA GLY A 136 2.67 12.57 7.84
C GLY A 136 2.24 13.67 6.86
N VAL A 137 1.85 13.31 5.62
CA VAL A 137 1.32 14.25 4.62
C VAL A 137 -0.16 14.07 4.30
N ASP A 138 -0.87 13.22 5.03
CA ASP A 138 -2.30 12.92 4.82
C ASP A 138 -3.17 14.17 4.71
N ASP A 139 -2.98 15.12 5.64
CA ASP A 139 -3.71 16.39 5.73
C ASP A 139 -2.89 17.60 5.26
N GLN A 140 -1.80 17.38 4.51
CA GLN A 140 -0.89 18.45 4.11
C GLN A 140 -1.12 18.81 2.63
N PRO A 141 -1.48 20.07 2.29
CA PRO A 141 -1.87 20.44 0.93
C PRO A 141 -0.67 20.69 0.00
N LEU A 142 0.21 19.69 -0.12
CA LEU A 142 1.48 19.77 -0.85
C LEU A 142 1.34 19.47 -2.34
N PHE A 143 0.27 18.80 -2.76
CA PHE A 143 0.15 18.21 -4.08
C PHE A 143 -0.72 19.08 -4.99
N HIS A 144 -0.15 20.21 -5.44
CA HIS A 144 -0.85 21.24 -6.21
C HIS A 144 -2.13 21.74 -5.52
N GLY A 145 -2.04 21.97 -4.20
CA GLY A 145 -3.16 22.43 -3.37
C GLY A 145 -4.04 21.32 -2.79
N ARG A 146 -3.81 20.05 -3.15
CA ARG A 146 -4.51 18.88 -2.57
C ARG A 146 -3.68 18.22 -1.46
N THR A 147 -4.37 17.63 -0.49
CA THR A 147 -3.77 16.71 0.50
C THR A 147 -3.71 15.27 -0.04
N ALA A 148 -2.93 14.39 0.57
CA ALA A 148 -2.86 12.99 0.12
C ALA A 148 -4.22 12.29 0.23
N VAL A 149 -4.94 12.47 1.35
CA VAL A 149 -6.28 11.92 1.53
C VAL A 149 -7.27 12.46 0.50
N GLN A 150 -7.17 13.73 0.11
CA GLN A 150 -7.99 14.29 -0.97
C GLN A 150 -7.67 13.66 -2.32
N MET A 151 -6.41 13.38 -2.64
CA MET A 151 -6.05 12.67 -3.87
C MET A 151 -6.65 11.26 -3.90
N TYR A 152 -6.56 10.52 -2.79
CA TYR A 152 -7.15 9.18 -2.67
C TYR A 152 -8.67 9.22 -2.82
N ALA A 153 -9.34 10.18 -2.16
CA ALA A 153 -10.78 10.35 -2.26
C ALA A 153 -11.24 10.76 -3.67
N ASP A 154 -10.54 11.68 -4.33
CA ASP A 154 -10.80 12.11 -5.70
C ASP A 154 -10.66 10.91 -6.67
N TYR A 155 -9.61 10.10 -6.50
CA TYR A 155 -9.36 8.91 -7.30
C TYR A 155 -10.49 7.89 -7.16
N MET A 156 -10.89 7.54 -5.93
CA MET A 156 -11.99 6.60 -5.66
C MET A 156 -13.34 7.14 -6.15
N THR A 157 -13.54 8.46 -6.09
CA THR A 157 -14.74 9.12 -6.65
C THR A 157 -14.79 8.95 -8.16
N SER A 158 -13.67 9.22 -8.84
CA SER A 158 -13.54 9.02 -10.28
C SER A 158 -13.70 7.55 -10.69
N PHE A 159 -13.16 6.61 -9.90
CA PHE A 159 -13.34 5.17 -10.09
C PHE A 159 -14.82 4.80 -10.04
N ARG A 160 -15.53 5.19 -8.98
CA ARG A 160 -16.97 4.91 -8.81
C ARG A 160 -17.78 5.43 -10.00
N GLU A 161 -17.51 6.64 -10.46
CA GLU A 161 -18.22 7.25 -11.60
C GLU A 161 -17.96 6.50 -12.91
N ASN A 162 -16.71 6.11 -13.15
CA ASN A 162 -16.33 5.44 -14.39
C ASN A 162 -16.66 3.95 -14.42
N MET A 163 -16.74 3.31 -13.26
CA MET A 163 -17.03 1.88 -13.10
C MET A 163 -18.46 1.61 -12.67
N LYS A 164 -19.33 2.63 -12.66
CA LYS A 164 -20.73 2.54 -12.24
C LYS A 164 -21.48 1.36 -12.87
N LYS A 165 -21.26 1.10 -14.17
CA LYS A 165 -21.90 -0.03 -14.87
C LYS A 165 -21.58 -1.39 -14.23
N PHE A 166 -20.35 -1.57 -13.75
CA PHE A 166 -19.89 -2.83 -13.15
C PHE A 166 -20.30 -2.94 -11.67
N LEU A 167 -20.39 -1.82 -10.97
CA LEU A 167 -20.94 -1.75 -9.61
C LEU A 167 -22.43 -2.08 -9.60
N ASP A 168 -23.21 -1.42 -10.47
CA ASP A 168 -24.65 -1.63 -10.58
C ASP A 168 -24.99 -3.06 -11.03
N ALA A 169 -24.16 -3.66 -11.88
CA ALA A 169 -24.31 -5.04 -12.33
C ALA A 169 -23.91 -6.09 -11.28
N GLY A 170 -23.32 -5.68 -10.15
CA GLY A 170 -22.82 -6.59 -9.12
C GLY A 170 -21.55 -7.36 -9.51
N THR A 171 -20.86 -6.93 -10.59
CA THR A 171 -19.57 -7.50 -10.99
C THR A 171 -18.51 -7.13 -9.96
N ILE A 172 -18.40 -5.85 -9.61
CA ILE A 172 -17.50 -5.39 -8.56
C ILE A 172 -18.19 -5.64 -7.22
N VAL A 173 -17.60 -6.49 -6.39
CA VAL A 173 -18.17 -6.91 -5.10
C VAL A 173 -17.37 -6.43 -3.89
N ASP A 174 -16.16 -5.97 -4.12
CA ASP A 174 -15.23 -5.58 -3.06
C ASP A 174 -14.27 -4.49 -3.54
N ILE A 175 -13.95 -3.58 -2.61
CA ILE A 175 -13.00 -2.49 -2.81
C ILE A 175 -11.97 -2.56 -1.68
N GLU A 176 -10.78 -3.01 -1.99
CA GLU A 176 -9.67 -3.01 -1.05
C GLU A 176 -8.93 -1.67 -1.16
N VAL A 177 -8.86 -0.90 -0.07
CA VAL A 177 -8.21 0.42 -0.08
C VAL A 177 -6.76 0.27 0.35
N GLY A 178 -5.82 0.55 -0.56
CA GLY A 178 -4.39 0.46 -0.27
C GLY A 178 -3.90 1.56 0.68
N LEU A 179 -3.36 1.17 1.85
CA LEU A 179 -2.99 2.10 2.93
C LEU A 179 -1.48 2.19 3.20
N GLY A 180 -0.66 1.69 2.27
CA GLY A 180 0.78 1.65 2.45
C GLY A 180 1.52 0.87 1.38
N PRO A 181 2.81 0.54 1.62
CA PRO A 181 3.60 -0.28 0.71
C PRO A 181 2.93 -1.63 0.46
N ALA A 182 2.91 -2.07 -0.81
CA ALA A 182 2.17 -3.25 -1.27
C ALA A 182 0.65 -3.23 -0.94
N GLY A 183 0.07 -2.05 -0.74
CA GLY A 183 -1.36 -1.88 -0.39
C GLY A 183 -1.67 -2.10 1.09
N GLU A 184 -0.73 -2.60 1.87
CA GLU A 184 -0.96 -2.99 3.26
C GLU A 184 -0.91 -1.82 4.23
N MET A 185 -1.74 -1.84 5.27
CA MET A 185 -1.72 -0.84 6.35
C MET A 185 -0.53 -1.04 7.28
N ARG A 186 0.66 -0.62 6.84
CA ARG A 186 1.91 -0.73 7.61
C ARG A 186 2.96 0.29 7.18
N TYR A 187 4.03 0.35 7.95
CA TYR A 187 5.26 1.03 7.53
C TYR A 187 6.10 0.14 6.59
N PRO A 188 6.94 0.71 5.70
CA PRO A 188 7.92 -0.03 4.93
C PRO A 188 9.13 -0.41 5.80
N SER A 189 8.94 -1.24 6.82
CA SER A 189 9.98 -1.60 7.80
C SER A 189 10.98 -2.65 7.29
N TYR A 190 10.60 -3.42 6.28
CA TYR A 190 11.42 -4.48 5.65
C TYR A 190 11.66 -4.33 4.13
N PRO A 191 11.95 -3.12 3.58
CA PRO A 191 12.22 -2.97 2.15
C PRO A 191 13.46 -3.74 1.72
N GLN A 192 13.28 -4.67 0.79
CA GLN A 192 14.37 -5.39 0.12
C GLN A 192 15.22 -4.46 -0.74
N SER A 193 14.58 -3.46 -1.35
CA SER A 193 15.23 -2.35 -2.06
C SER A 193 16.27 -1.60 -1.21
N GLN A 194 16.20 -1.71 0.12
CA GLN A 194 17.15 -1.12 1.07
C GLN A 194 17.99 -2.17 1.80
N GLY A 195 18.20 -3.35 1.21
CA GLY A 195 19.07 -4.39 1.72
C GLY A 195 18.49 -5.24 2.86
N TRP A 196 17.18 -5.18 3.10
CA TRP A 196 16.54 -6.13 4.02
C TRP A 196 16.54 -7.54 3.43
N VAL A 197 16.83 -8.54 4.27
CA VAL A 197 16.71 -9.96 3.93
C VAL A 197 16.00 -10.66 5.08
N PHE A 198 15.08 -11.56 4.75
CA PHE A 198 14.41 -12.40 5.75
C PHE A 198 15.43 -13.27 6.51
N PRO A 199 15.30 -13.47 7.83
CA PRO A 199 14.24 -13.00 8.75
C PRO A 199 14.65 -11.76 9.57
N GLY A 200 15.33 -10.78 8.97
CA GLY A 200 15.78 -9.59 9.68
C GLY A 200 14.63 -8.84 10.36
N ILE A 201 14.86 -8.27 11.54
CA ILE A 201 13.79 -7.65 12.35
C ILE A 201 13.21 -6.33 11.79
N GLY A 202 13.78 -5.82 10.69
CA GLY A 202 13.38 -4.55 10.07
C GLY A 202 13.90 -3.33 10.83
N GLU A 203 13.38 -2.16 10.47
CA GLU A 203 13.73 -0.89 11.10
C GLU A 203 12.48 -0.07 11.41
N MET A 204 12.57 0.77 12.43
CA MET A 204 11.55 1.78 12.67
C MET A 204 11.62 2.82 11.55
N ILE A 205 10.48 3.02 10.89
CA ILE A 205 10.33 4.00 9.84
C ILE A 205 9.60 5.21 10.39
N SER A 206 9.99 6.39 9.93
CA SER A 206 9.50 7.65 10.46
C SER A 206 9.01 8.58 9.36
N THR A 207 8.05 9.41 9.73
CA THR A 207 7.42 10.43 8.90
C THR A 207 8.14 11.76 9.13
N TRP A 208 9.28 12.00 8.47
CA TRP A 208 10.24 13.05 8.87
C TRP A 208 9.84 14.52 8.64
N LYS A 209 8.56 14.83 8.39
CA LYS A 209 8.14 16.23 8.35
C LYS A 209 8.42 16.90 9.70
N GLN A 210 8.88 18.15 9.72
CA GLN A 210 9.18 18.94 10.93
C GLN A 210 8.03 18.93 11.96
N THR A 211 6.79 18.82 11.47
CA THR A 211 5.57 18.63 12.27
C THR A 211 5.62 17.37 13.14
N SER A 212 6.27 16.29 12.72
CA SER A 212 6.42 15.07 13.52
C SER A 212 7.44 15.23 14.65
N LYS A 213 8.47 16.07 14.49
CA LYS A 213 9.40 16.41 15.58
C LYS A 213 8.68 17.29 16.59
N GLN A 214 7.93 18.29 16.12
CA GLN A 214 7.08 19.12 16.98
C GLN A 214 5.95 18.34 17.63
N GLN A 215 5.28 17.41 16.94
CA GLN A 215 4.23 16.55 17.51
C GLN A 215 4.83 15.56 18.51
N ARG A 216 5.99 14.95 18.24
CA ARG A 216 6.69 14.10 19.21
C ARG A 216 7.16 14.90 20.42
N GLN A 217 7.71 16.10 20.22
CA GLN A 217 8.06 17.02 21.29
C GLN A 217 6.82 17.43 22.09
N ARG A 218 5.71 17.76 21.41
CA ARG A 218 4.45 18.13 22.05
C ARG A 218 3.85 16.96 22.84
N LEU A 219 3.88 15.75 22.30
CA LEU A 219 3.44 14.53 23.00
C LEU A 219 4.36 14.19 24.18
N ALA A 220 5.67 14.39 24.06
CA ALA A 220 6.63 14.21 25.16
C ALA A 220 6.44 15.26 26.27
N ILE A 221 6.13 16.51 25.90
CA ILE A 221 5.77 17.57 26.83
C ILE A 221 4.43 17.25 27.52
N LEU A 222 3.42 16.81 26.76
CA LEU A 222 2.09 16.47 27.27
C LEU A 222 2.10 15.21 28.17
N SER A 223 3.02 14.27 27.93
CA SER A 223 3.17 13.06 28.76
C SER A 223 4.01 13.28 30.03
N GLY A 224 4.51 14.49 30.27
CA GLY A 224 5.36 14.81 31.42
C GLY A 224 6.78 14.25 31.33
N ASN A 225 7.10 13.52 30.26
CA ASN A 225 8.43 12.95 30.02
C ASN A 225 9.27 13.90 29.15
N CYS A 226 9.79 14.96 29.77
CA CYS A 226 10.64 15.97 29.11
C CYS A 226 11.98 15.40 28.55
N LEU A 227 12.30 14.12 28.76
CA LEU A 227 13.61 13.54 28.42
C LEU A 227 13.58 12.17 27.71
N THR A 228 12.41 11.60 27.40
CA THR A 228 12.35 10.45 26.47
C THR A 228 12.02 10.93 25.07
N MET A 229 12.84 11.84 24.55
CA MET A 229 13.04 11.83 23.11
C MET A 229 13.53 10.41 22.77
N LEU A 230 13.12 9.86 21.63
CA LEU A 230 13.83 8.75 20.99
C LEU A 230 15.24 9.26 20.59
N GLU A 231 16.07 9.66 21.56
CA GLU A 231 17.47 10.03 21.43
C GLU A 231 18.36 8.83 21.73
N SER A 232 17.84 7.75 22.33
CA SER A 232 18.50 6.43 22.31
C SER A 232 18.39 5.77 20.93
N THR A 233 18.63 6.53 19.85
CA THR A 233 18.60 5.97 18.50
C THR A 233 19.75 4.99 18.30
N THR A 234 20.86 5.09 19.05
CA THR A 234 22.03 4.21 18.96
C THR A 234 21.73 2.73 19.18
N THR A 235 20.63 2.38 19.87
CA THR A 235 20.27 1.00 20.21
C THR A 235 19.18 0.40 19.32
N LEU A 236 18.60 1.18 18.40
CA LEU A 236 17.54 0.69 17.51
C LEU A 236 18.08 -0.33 16.50
N PRO A 237 17.28 -1.35 16.16
CA PRO A 237 17.63 -2.35 15.15
C PRO A 237 18.21 -1.78 13.86
N ARG A 238 19.23 -2.47 13.33
CA ARG A 238 19.68 -2.32 11.94
C ARG A 238 19.38 -3.60 11.19
N LYS A 239 19.14 -3.50 9.89
CA LYS A 239 19.15 -4.68 9.02
C LYS A 239 20.60 -5.17 8.83
N PRO A 240 20.90 -6.47 8.90
CA PRO A 240 20.03 -7.64 9.06
C PRO A 240 20.11 -8.23 10.50
N ASN A 241 20.03 -7.42 11.54
CA ASN A 241 20.20 -7.90 12.91
C ASN A 241 19.08 -8.84 13.35
N SER A 242 19.43 -9.78 14.24
CA SER A 242 18.47 -10.59 14.99
C SER A 242 18.04 -9.86 16.26
N SER A 243 16.91 -10.26 16.85
CA SER A 243 16.43 -9.66 18.10
C SER A 243 17.43 -9.77 19.26
N ARG A 244 18.23 -10.84 19.30
CA ARG A 244 19.25 -11.06 20.36
C ARG A 244 20.42 -10.09 20.30
N THR A 245 20.71 -9.53 19.12
CA THR A 245 21.89 -8.66 18.91
C THR A 245 21.58 -7.17 19.03
N THR A 246 20.34 -6.81 19.38
CA THR A 246 19.93 -5.42 19.55
C THR A 246 19.53 -5.13 20.99
N GLU A 247 20.15 -4.13 21.60
CA GLU A 247 19.84 -3.71 22.97
C GLU A 247 18.39 -3.28 23.14
N HIS A 248 17.69 -2.87 22.07
CA HIS A 248 16.28 -2.48 22.17
C HIS A 248 15.32 -3.68 22.30
N THR A 249 15.58 -4.79 21.58
CA THR A 249 14.64 -5.94 21.50
C THR A 249 15.11 -7.17 22.30
N SER A 250 16.24 -7.07 23.00
CA SER A 250 16.78 -8.16 23.84
C SER A 250 15.86 -8.47 25.04
N PRO A 251 15.54 -9.76 25.32
CA PRO A 251 14.59 -10.14 26.37
C PRO A 251 14.97 -9.73 27.81
N ARG A 252 16.26 -9.50 28.11
CA ARG A 252 16.74 -9.29 29.50
C ARG A 252 17.20 -7.86 29.81
N ARG A 253 17.44 -7.03 28.78
CA ARG A 253 17.92 -5.64 28.91
C ARG A 253 17.32 -4.70 27.85
N GLY A 254 16.25 -5.15 27.19
CA GLY A 254 15.51 -4.43 26.15
C GLY A 254 14.88 -3.15 26.67
N SER A 255 15.15 -2.01 26.06
CA SER A 255 14.40 -0.77 26.35
C SER A 255 12.91 -0.83 25.90
N PHE A 256 12.48 -1.92 25.24
CA PHE A 256 11.07 -2.21 24.96
C PHE A 256 10.31 -2.74 26.19
N SER A 257 11.01 -3.24 27.21
CA SER A 257 10.40 -3.78 28.42
C SER A 257 10.15 -2.65 29.42
N CYS A 258 8.90 -2.19 29.52
CA CYS A 258 8.46 -1.32 30.61
C CYS A 258 8.47 -2.10 31.93
N HIS A 259 9.57 -2.09 32.66
CA HIS A 259 9.55 -2.49 34.08
C HIS A 259 8.96 -1.35 34.90
N GLY A 260 7.63 -1.28 34.93
CA GLY A 260 6.94 -0.59 36.02
C GLY A 260 7.20 -1.37 37.30
N THR A 261 8.06 -0.85 38.18
CA THR A 261 8.08 -1.30 39.57
C THR A 261 6.82 -0.73 40.22
N PRO A 262 5.93 -1.54 40.79
CA PRO A 262 4.87 -1.01 41.64
C PRO A 262 5.55 -0.47 42.89
N THR A 263 5.55 0.86 43.05
CA THR A 263 5.84 1.48 44.33
C THR A 263 4.66 1.17 45.24
N ASN A 264 4.88 0.31 46.25
CA ASN A 264 3.98 0.17 47.40
C ASN A 264 3.95 1.47 48.21
#